data_AF-A0A354XI63-F1
#
_entry.id   AF-A0A354XI63-F1
#
_cell.length_a   1.000
_cell.length_b   1.000
_cell.length_c   1.000
_cell.angle_alpha   90.00
_cell.angle_beta   90.00
_cell.angle_gamma   90.00
#
_symmetry.space_group_name_H-M   'P 1'
#
loop_
_entity.id
_entity.type
_entity.pdbx_description
1 polymer ?
#
loop_
_entity_poly.entity_id
_entity_poly.type
_entity_poly.pdbx_seq_one_letter_code
_entity_poly.pdbx_strand_id
1 'polypeptide(L)'
;MNDNQPLRRWAIGAALCLTLTYPLMATSSEPASEALQQALTQRIQQSGETLPVESFYQLRDGQPAWQAINRVEALVSALNSLVDDGLTPSDYQAASLLDDFQLSQQLDAQAKASFDVRATRSLLLALDHLSLGKVNPKDVEPNWDLPRPERSYALPRVVQAVEEGDVHQALAFARPASPEYAQLREALTHYRRLAEQGSVPYLPGREESLRPGDIDDDVQTLRQRLTLWGEPHLLAADSSAYPMVDVQASGADPRSFDRELAQAVMRFQRRHQLQEDGVVGERTRLALNMPVSARVNQLRINLERARWIRPSLERAPNVWVDIAGYRLHYTRPNGQHWDTRVVVGSP
;
A
#
# COMPACT_ATOMS: atom_id res chain seq x y z
N MET A 1 30.52 -27.31 83.35
CA MET A 1 29.09 -27.01 83.14
C MET A 1 28.85 -27.09 81.64
N ASN A 2 28.65 -28.32 81.12
CA ASN A 2 27.37 -29.06 81.07
C ASN A 2 26.36 -28.27 80.22
N ASP A 3 25.67 -28.82 79.23
CA ASP A 3 25.60 -30.19 78.74
C ASP A 3 24.77 -30.20 77.44
N ASN A 4 24.90 -31.30 76.70
CA ASN A 4 23.90 -31.91 75.81
C ASN A 4 23.75 -31.43 74.34
N GLN A 5 24.46 -32.17 73.48
CA GLN A 5 24.05 -32.71 72.16
C GLN A 5 22.71 -33.51 72.25
N PRO A 6 21.97 -33.87 71.15
CA PRO A 6 22.54 -34.45 69.92
C PRO A 6 21.79 -34.35 68.55
N LEU A 7 22.56 -34.66 67.48
CA LEU A 7 22.23 -35.44 66.27
C LEU A 7 21.07 -35.04 65.32
N ARG A 8 21.43 -34.72 64.04
CA ARG A 8 20.83 -35.26 62.79
C ARG A 8 21.59 -34.69 61.55
N ARG A 9 22.45 -35.49 60.92
CA ARG A 9 22.26 -36.28 59.67
C ARG A 9 22.31 -35.49 58.34
N TRP A 10 23.45 -35.67 57.65
CA TRP A 10 23.76 -35.67 56.21
C TRP A 10 22.63 -35.48 55.16
N ALA A 11 22.88 -34.60 54.18
CA ALA A 11 22.97 -34.93 52.74
C ALA A 11 23.30 -33.68 51.89
N ILE A 12 24.41 -33.74 51.16
CA ILE A 12 24.79 -32.80 50.09
C ILE A 12 24.06 -33.23 48.82
N GLY A 13 23.17 -32.40 48.30
CA GLY A 13 22.54 -32.58 46.99
C GLY A 13 23.18 -31.66 45.97
N ALA A 14 24.04 -32.20 45.11
CA ALA A 14 24.52 -31.53 43.91
C ALA A 14 23.43 -31.56 42.84
N ALA A 15 22.90 -30.40 42.46
CA ALA A 15 21.98 -30.27 41.33
C ALA A 15 22.77 -30.18 40.02
N LEU A 16 22.66 -31.22 39.20
CA LEU A 16 23.16 -31.25 37.82
C LEU A 16 22.24 -30.37 36.94
N CYS A 17 22.76 -29.25 36.45
CA CYS A 17 22.13 -28.51 35.36
C CYS A 17 22.40 -29.23 34.03
N LEU A 18 21.43 -30.00 33.55
CA LEU A 18 21.38 -30.48 32.16
C LEU A 18 20.96 -29.32 31.26
N THR A 19 21.93 -28.70 30.60
CA THR A 19 21.67 -27.79 29.48
C THR A 19 21.28 -28.63 28.26
N LEU A 20 19.99 -28.67 27.96
CA LEU A 20 19.49 -29.11 26.66
C LEU A 20 19.89 -28.07 25.61
N THR A 21 21.07 -28.25 25.02
CA THR A 21 21.46 -27.59 23.78
C THR A 21 20.61 -28.19 22.66
N TYR A 22 19.52 -27.52 22.31
CA TYR A 22 18.87 -27.75 21.02
C TYR A 22 19.83 -27.32 19.92
N PRO A 23 20.13 -28.17 18.92
CA PRO A 23 20.85 -27.71 17.75
C PRO A 23 19.96 -26.68 17.05
N LEU A 24 20.48 -25.45 16.92
CA LEU A 24 19.96 -24.49 15.98
C LEU A 24 20.14 -25.14 14.59
N MET A 25 19.07 -25.70 14.05
CA MET A 25 19.04 -26.17 12.66
C MET A 25 19.13 -24.93 11.77
N ALA A 26 20.36 -24.49 11.50
CA ALA A 26 20.63 -23.62 10.38
C ALA A 26 20.22 -24.41 9.12
N THR A 27 19.14 -23.99 8.48
CA THR A 27 18.77 -24.49 7.16
C THR A 27 19.80 -23.96 6.16
N SER A 28 20.98 -24.56 6.12
CA SER A 28 21.92 -24.36 5.02
C SER A 28 21.27 -24.97 3.78
N SER A 29 20.79 -24.13 2.87
CA SER A 29 20.37 -24.58 1.54
C SER A 29 21.53 -25.30 0.87
N GLU A 30 21.31 -26.52 0.37
CA GLU A 30 22.33 -27.22 -0.41
C GLU A 30 22.80 -26.34 -1.58
N PRO A 31 24.12 -26.29 -1.85
CA PRO A 31 24.65 -25.50 -2.95
C PRO A 31 24.05 -25.99 -4.27
N ALA A 32 23.73 -25.05 -5.16
CA ALA A 32 23.21 -25.40 -6.47
C ALA A 32 24.19 -26.28 -7.25
N SER A 33 23.67 -27.13 -8.12
CA SER A 33 24.53 -27.94 -9.00
C SER A 33 25.40 -27.05 -9.88
N GLU A 34 26.62 -27.53 -10.17
CA GLU A 34 27.58 -26.79 -11.01
C GLU A 34 26.98 -26.41 -12.38
N ALA A 35 26.20 -27.33 -12.98
CA ALA A 35 25.50 -27.07 -14.23
C ALA A 35 24.50 -25.90 -14.13
N LEU A 36 23.79 -25.78 -12.99
CA LEU A 36 22.86 -24.67 -12.76
C LEU A 36 23.61 -23.35 -12.54
N GLN A 37 24.72 -23.36 -11.80
CA GLN A 37 25.54 -22.17 -11.58
C GLN A 37 26.17 -21.64 -12.89
N GLN A 38 26.64 -22.55 -13.75
CA GLN A 38 27.15 -22.19 -15.08
C GLN A 38 26.05 -21.60 -15.97
N ALA A 39 24.89 -22.26 -16.04
CA ALA A 39 23.74 -21.77 -16.80
C ALA A 39 23.26 -20.40 -16.31
N LEU A 40 23.24 -20.19 -14.99
CA LEU A 40 22.87 -18.93 -14.36
C LEU A 40 23.84 -17.81 -14.73
N THR A 41 25.15 -18.07 -14.64
CA THR A 41 26.20 -17.11 -15.02
C THR A 41 26.04 -16.66 -16.48
N GLN A 42 25.84 -17.62 -17.40
CA GLN A 42 25.61 -17.32 -18.82
C GLN A 42 24.35 -16.47 -19.02
N ARG A 43 23.27 -16.79 -18.28
CA ARG A 43 22.01 -16.06 -18.41
C ARG A 43 22.09 -14.63 -17.87
N ILE A 44 22.81 -14.41 -16.77
CA ILE A 44 23.04 -13.08 -16.18
C ILE A 44 23.78 -12.17 -17.18
N GLN A 45 24.83 -12.68 -17.83
CA GLN A 45 25.61 -11.93 -18.83
C GLN A 45 24.75 -11.48 -20.03
N GLN A 46 23.67 -12.20 -20.33
CA GLN A 46 22.73 -11.87 -21.40
C GLN A 46 21.58 -10.94 -20.94
N SER A 47 21.49 -10.61 -19.65
CA SER A 47 20.30 -9.96 -19.07
C SER A 47 20.23 -8.43 -19.26
N GLY A 48 21.28 -7.80 -19.82
CA GLY A 48 21.33 -6.36 -20.08
C GLY A 48 21.46 -5.51 -18.81
N GLU A 49 21.83 -4.23 -18.97
CA GLU A 49 22.36 -3.39 -17.85
C GLU A 49 21.32 -2.56 -17.08
N THR A 50 20.04 -2.56 -17.47
CA THR A 50 19.06 -1.60 -16.92
C THR A 50 18.69 -1.88 -15.45
N LEU A 51 18.61 -3.16 -15.08
CA LEU A 51 18.30 -3.62 -13.72
C LEU A 51 19.57 -4.24 -13.11
N PRO A 52 19.79 -4.12 -11.79
CA PRO A 52 21.00 -4.62 -11.12
C PRO A 52 20.97 -6.15 -10.89
N VAL A 53 20.69 -6.92 -11.95
CA VAL A 53 20.58 -8.39 -11.90
C VAL A 53 21.93 -9.00 -11.53
N GLU A 54 23.01 -8.56 -12.16
CA GLU A 54 24.36 -9.07 -11.88
C GLU A 54 24.76 -8.81 -10.42
N SER A 55 24.59 -7.58 -9.95
CA SER A 55 24.88 -7.22 -8.56
C SER A 55 24.04 -8.02 -7.56
N PHE A 56 22.77 -8.33 -7.89
CA PHE A 56 21.93 -9.18 -7.05
C PHE A 56 22.53 -10.57 -6.87
N TYR A 57 23.01 -11.22 -7.93
CA TYR A 57 23.63 -12.54 -7.83
C TYR A 57 25.06 -12.52 -7.30
N GLN A 58 25.83 -11.44 -7.51
CA GLN A 58 27.13 -11.26 -6.86
C GLN A 58 27.00 -11.25 -5.33
N LEU A 59 25.95 -10.58 -4.81
CA LEU A 59 25.64 -10.58 -3.37
C LEU A 59 25.14 -11.94 -2.84
N ARG A 60 24.81 -12.87 -3.73
CA ARG A 60 24.39 -14.25 -3.41
C ARG A 60 25.48 -15.28 -3.71
N ASP A 61 26.72 -14.85 -3.95
CA ASP A 61 27.84 -15.72 -4.35
C ASP A 61 27.49 -16.62 -5.55
N GLY A 62 26.74 -16.09 -6.50
CA GLY A 62 26.29 -16.81 -7.70
C GLY A 62 25.23 -17.89 -7.45
N GLN A 63 24.66 -17.99 -6.25
CA GLN A 63 23.60 -18.96 -5.96
C GLN A 63 22.24 -18.50 -6.49
N PRO A 64 21.44 -19.43 -7.05
CA PRO A 64 20.09 -19.12 -7.50
C PRO A 64 19.19 -18.72 -6.32
N ALA A 65 18.20 -17.86 -6.57
CA ALA A 65 17.30 -17.34 -5.53
C ALA A 65 15.98 -18.11 -5.45
N TRP A 66 15.49 -18.61 -6.59
CA TRP A 66 14.09 -19.00 -6.79
C TRP A 66 13.91 -20.50 -7.10
N GLN A 67 14.72 -21.36 -6.47
CA GLN A 67 14.65 -22.82 -6.67
C GLN A 67 13.67 -23.53 -5.73
N ALA A 68 13.13 -22.82 -4.74
CA ALA A 68 12.18 -23.37 -3.78
C ALA A 68 10.78 -22.78 -4.02
N ILE A 69 9.76 -23.64 -4.06
CA ILE A 69 8.37 -23.24 -4.37
C ILE A 69 7.85 -22.17 -3.41
N ASN A 70 8.14 -22.29 -2.12
CA ASN A 70 7.73 -21.33 -1.10
C ASN A 70 8.31 -19.93 -1.33
N ARG A 71 9.54 -19.82 -1.87
CA ARG A 71 10.12 -18.51 -2.25
C ARG A 71 9.40 -17.92 -3.47
N VAL A 72 9.02 -18.75 -4.44
CA VAL A 72 8.24 -18.31 -5.62
C VAL A 72 6.84 -17.88 -5.20
N GLU A 73 6.18 -18.61 -4.31
CA GLU A 73 4.88 -18.23 -3.73
C GLU A 73 4.97 -16.90 -2.98
N ALA A 74 6.04 -16.70 -2.18
CA ALA A 74 6.28 -15.43 -1.49
C ALA A 74 6.48 -14.27 -2.48
N LEU A 75 7.21 -14.49 -3.59
CA LEU A 75 7.37 -13.50 -4.65
C LEU A 75 6.03 -13.18 -5.33
N VAL A 76 5.24 -14.18 -5.69
CA VAL A 76 3.92 -13.99 -6.31
C VAL A 76 2.98 -13.21 -5.39
N SER A 77 2.93 -13.59 -4.12
CA SER A 77 2.16 -12.87 -3.09
C SER A 77 2.59 -11.42 -2.97
N ALA A 78 3.91 -11.17 -2.89
CA ALA A 78 4.49 -9.84 -2.80
C ALA A 78 4.17 -8.99 -4.05
N LEU A 79 4.35 -9.52 -5.25
CA LEU A 79 4.04 -8.82 -6.50
C LEU A 79 2.54 -8.54 -6.64
N ASN A 80 1.68 -9.47 -6.22
CA ASN A 80 0.24 -9.26 -6.23
C ASN A 80 -0.19 -8.16 -5.25
N SER A 81 0.53 -7.95 -4.13
CA SER A 81 0.25 -6.87 -3.18
C SER A 81 0.52 -5.46 -3.72
N LEU A 82 1.27 -5.33 -4.83
CA LEU A 82 1.58 -4.03 -5.45
C LEU A 82 0.34 -3.31 -5.99
N VAL A 83 -0.79 -4.02 -6.07
CA VAL A 83 -2.12 -3.47 -6.30
C VAL A 83 -2.51 -2.39 -5.28
N ASP A 84 -2.01 -2.48 -4.05
CA ASP A 84 -2.20 -1.50 -2.97
C ASP A 84 -1.25 -0.31 -3.09
N ASP A 85 -0.16 -0.48 -3.83
CA ASP A 85 0.72 0.58 -4.29
C ASP A 85 0.19 1.22 -5.61
N GLY A 86 -0.95 0.75 -6.13
CA GLY A 86 -1.53 1.27 -7.38
C GLY A 86 -0.83 0.82 -8.65
N LEU A 87 0.15 -0.09 -8.52
CA LEU A 87 0.86 -0.74 -9.61
C LEU A 87 0.09 -1.98 -10.09
N THR A 88 0.39 -2.47 -11.29
CA THR A 88 -0.34 -3.59 -11.90
C THR A 88 0.52 -4.86 -11.87
N PRO A 89 0.11 -5.94 -11.18
CA PRO A 89 0.92 -7.17 -11.07
C PRO A 89 1.31 -7.82 -12.40
N SER A 90 0.50 -7.64 -13.45
CA SER A 90 0.80 -8.14 -14.79
C SER A 90 2.06 -7.52 -15.41
N ASP A 91 2.46 -6.31 -14.98
CA ASP A 91 3.71 -5.68 -15.42
C ASP A 91 4.94 -6.50 -14.99
N TYR A 92 4.79 -7.33 -13.95
CA TYR A 92 5.85 -8.17 -13.36
C TYR A 92 5.62 -9.66 -13.63
N GLN A 93 4.67 -10.00 -14.51
CA GLN A 93 4.31 -11.39 -14.87
C GLN A 93 3.89 -12.25 -13.66
N ALA A 94 3.35 -11.64 -12.59
CA ALA A 94 3.08 -12.33 -11.33
C ALA A 94 2.18 -13.58 -11.48
N ALA A 95 1.22 -13.55 -12.41
CA ALA A 95 0.27 -14.64 -12.63
C ALA A 95 0.89 -15.90 -13.25
N SER A 96 2.00 -15.81 -14.00
CA SER A 96 2.61 -16.98 -14.66
C SER A 96 3.74 -17.62 -13.86
N LEU A 97 4.25 -16.95 -12.82
CA LEU A 97 5.50 -17.37 -12.14
C LEU A 97 5.43 -18.76 -11.53
N LEU A 98 4.28 -19.20 -10.99
CA LEU A 98 4.15 -20.55 -10.42
C LEU A 98 4.19 -21.64 -11.49
N ASP A 99 3.45 -21.44 -12.59
CA ASP A 99 3.42 -22.39 -13.71
C ASP A 99 4.78 -22.44 -14.42
N ASP A 100 5.39 -21.27 -14.64
CA ASP A 100 6.75 -21.14 -15.20
C ASP A 100 7.80 -21.82 -14.31
N PHE A 101 7.66 -21.70 -12.99
CA PHE A 101 8.53 -22.40 -12.03
C PHE A 101 8.39 -23.91 -12.19
N GLN A 102 7.16 -24.44 -12.12
CA GLN A 102 6.91 -25.88 -12.21
C GLN A 102 7.44 -26.46 -13.52
N LEU A 103 7.21 -25.78 -14.64
CA LEU A 103 7.73 -26.16 -15.94
C LEU A 103 9.27 -26.17 -15.93
N SER A 104 9.90 -25.12 -15.40
CA SER A 104 11.37 -25.05 -15.33
C SER A 104 11.98 -26.19 -14.50
N GLN A 105 11.29 -26.65 -13.46
CA GLN A 105 11.79 -27.73 -12.61
C GLN A 105 11.78 -29.10 -13.28
N GLN A 106 10.95 -29.30 -14.31
CA GLN A 106 10.84 -30.54 -15.08
C GLN A 106 11.83 -30.61 -16.26
N LEU A 107 12.48 -29.50 -16.58
CA LEU A 107 13.40 -29.36 -17.71
C LEU A 107 14.87 -29.45 -17.23
N ASP A 108 15.76 -28.70 -17.87
CA ASP A 108 17.20 -28.73 -17.63
C ASP A 108 17.70 -27.54 -16.78
N ALA A 109 19.02 -27.51 -16.55
CA ALA A 109 19.67 -26.42 -15.82
C ALA A 109 19.48 -25.05 -16.48
N GLN A 110 19.37 -25.00 -17.81
CA GLN A 110 19.17 -23.78 -18.56
C GLN A 110 17.77 -23.18 -18.35
N ALA A 111 16.74 -24.04 -18.30
CA ALA A 111 15.38 -23.63 -17.99
C ALA A 111 15.28 -23.08 -16.56
N LYS A 112 15.89 -23.76 -15.58
CA LYS A 112 15.94 -23.31 -14.17
C LYS A 112 16.65 -21.97 -14.01
N ALA A 113 17.80 -21.78 -14.66
CA ALA A 113 18.53 -20.52 -14.68
C ALA A 113 17.72 -19.39 -15.35
N SER A 114 17.03 -19.69 -16.45
CA SER A 114 16.20 -18.73 -17.18
C SER A 114 15.01 -18.25 -16.34
N PHE A 115 14.38 -19.17 -15.61
CA PHE A 115 13.33 -18.84 -14.65
C PHE A 115 13.88 -17.98 -13.52
N ASP A 116 15.00 -18.37 -12.91
CA ASP A 116 15.59 -17.65 -11.77
C ASP A 116 15.87 -16.19 -12.12
N VAL A 117 16.52 -15.95 -13.26
CA VAL A 117 16.80 -14.57 -13.74
C VAL A 117 15.50 -13.82 -14.05
N ARG A 118 14.48 -14.47 -14.63
CA ARG A 118 13.19 -13.82 -14.90
C ARG A 118 12.50 -13.37 -13.60
N ALA A 119 12.42 -14.25 -12.61
CA ALA A 119 11.84 -13.96 -11.31
C ALA A 119 12.58 -12.82 -10.59
N THR A 120 13.92 -12.82 -10.64
CA THR A 120 14.76 -11.73 -10.12
C THR A 120 14.47 -10.41 -10.84
N ARG A 121 14.31 -10.42 -12.17
CA ARG A 121 13.95 -9.21 -12.93
C ARG A 121 12.57 -8.68 -12.55
N SER A 122 11.58 -9.55 -12.34
CA SER A 122 10.25 -9.14 -11.85
C SER A 122 10.33 -8.43 -10.50
N LEU A 123 11.11 -8.96 -9.55
CA LEU A 123 11.37 -8.31 -8.27
C LEU A 123 12.06 -6.95 -8.44
N LEU A 124 13.19 -6.89 -9.16
CA LEU A 124 13.96 -5.66 -9.33
C LEU A 124 13.18 -4.57 -10.07
N LEU A 125 12.38 -4.94 -11.07
CA LEU A 125 11.50 -4.01 -11.75
C LEU A 125 10.43 -3.44 -10.81
N ALA A 126 9.86 -4.27 -9.93
CA ALA A 126 8.92 -3.80 -8.91
C ALA A 126 9.58 -2.83 -7.92
N LEU A 127 10.81 -3.12 -7.47
CA LEU A 127 11.57 -2.21 -6.59
C LEU A 127 11.88 -0.87 -7.27
N ASP A 128 12.26 -0.90 -8.55
CA ASP A 128 12.48 0.32 -9.34
C ASP A 128 11.17 1.10 -9.51
N HIS A 129 10.05 0.46 -9.83
CA HIS A 129 8.76 1.16 -9.93
C HIS A 129 8.28 1.73 -8.59
N LEU A 130 8.53 1.05 -7.47
CA LEU A 130 8.19 1.56 -6.14
C LEU A 130 9.03 2.79 -5.75
N SER A 131 10.32 2.79 -6.09
CA SER A 131 11.26 3.85 -5.69
C SER A 131 11.32 5.01 -6.68
N LEU A 132 11.27 4.73 -7.98
CA LEU A 132 11.45 5.71 -9.07
C LEU A 132 10.14 6.21 -9.66
N GLY A 133 9.05 5.46 -9.46
CA GLY A 133 7.85 5.56 -10.29
C GLY A 133 7.93 4.68 -11.54
N LYS A 134 6.76 4.29 -12.05
CA LYS A 134 6.61 3.54 -13.29
C LYS A 134 6.79 4.43 -14.52
N VAL A 135 6.39 5.70 -14.44
CA VAL A 135 6.51 6.64 -15.56
C VAL A 135 7.50 7.73 -15.23
N ASN A 136 8.17 8.25 -16.26
CA ASN A 136 9.02 9.41 -16.13
C ASN A 136 8.13 10.67 -16.04
N PRO A 137 8.24 11.48 -14.96
CA PRO A 137 7.42 12.67 -14.79
C PRO A 137 7.49 13.64 -15.96
N LYS A 138 8.67 13.79 -16.58
CA LYS A 138 8.88 14.73 -17.70
C LYS A 138 8.15 14.34 -18.98
N ASP A 139 7.83 13.06 -19.14
CA ASP A 139 7.12 12.57 -20.33
C ASP A 139 5.61 12.83 -20.22
N VAL A 140 5.09 13.03 -18.99
CA VAL A 140 3.67 13.26 -18.71
C VAL A 140 3.36 14.71 -18.32
N GLU A 141 4.32 15.39 -17.67
CA GLU A 141 4.23 16.79 -17.25
C GLU A 141 5.46 17.54 -17.81
N PRO A 142 5.37 18.18 -19.00
CA PRO A 142 6.53 18.79 -19.67
C PRO A 142 7.25 19.88 -18.85
N ASN A 143 6.54 20.53 -17.93
CA ASN A 143 7.07 21.55 -17.03
C ASN A 143 7.54 20.95 -15.67
N TRP A 144 7.82 19.66 -15.63
CA TRP A 144 8.32 19.00 -14.42
C TRP A 144 9.80 19.34 -14.18
N ASP A 145 10.02 20.28 -13.26
CA ASP A 145 11.36 20.82 -12.98
C ASP A 145 12.20 19.95 -12.03
N LEU A 146 11.59 18.98 -11.33
CA LEU A 146 12.33 18.14 -10.39
C LEU A 146 13.15 17.06 -11.12
N PRO A 147 14.34 16.71 -10.61
CA PRO A 147 15.11 15.59 -11.14
C PRO A 147 14.32 14.28 -10.99
N ARG A 148 14.63 13.30 -11.85
CA ARG A 148 14.10 11.95 -11.68
C ARG A 148 14.57 11.41 -10.31
N PRO A 149 13.70 10.73 -9.54
CA PRO A 149 14.12 10.06 -8.33
C PRO A 149 15.27 9.08 -8.59
N GLU A 150 16.05 8.81 -7.56
CA GLU A 150 17.08 7.77 -7.55
C GLU A 150 16.58 6.54 -6.77
N ARG A 151 17.24 5.39 -6.95
CA ARG A 151 16.89 4.16 -6.24
C ARG A 151 17.10 4.37 -4.74
N SER A 152 16.03 4.24 -3.96
CA SER A 152 16.05 4.45 -2.50
C SER A 152 16.38 3.19 -1.70
N TYR A 153 16.33 2.00 -2.32
CA TYR A 153 16.56 0.73 -1.65
C TYR A 153 18.04 0.32 -1.66
N ALA A 154 18.50 -0.28 -0.58
CA ALA A 154 19.81 -0.90 -0.50
C ALA A 154 19.74 -2.37 -0.96
N LEU A 155 20.36 -2.68 -2.10
CA LEU A 155 20.33 -4.03 -2.68
C LEU A 155 20.79 -5.14 -1.71
N PRO A 156 21.81 -4.96 -0.85
CA PRO A 156 22.16 -5.97 0.16
C PRO A 156 21.01 -6.33 1.11
N ARG A 157 20.19 -5.35 1.53
CA ARG A 157 19.03 -5.61 2.39
C ARG A 157 17.92 -6.34 1.66
N VAL A 158 17.73 -6.04 0.38
CA VAL A 158 16.78 -6.74 -0.50
C VAL A 158 17.19 -8.21 -0.63
N VAL A 159 18.47 -8.48 -0.91
CA VAL A 159 18.99 -9.85 -1.03
C VAL A 159 18.80 -10.62 0.28
N GLN A 160 19.16 -10.01 1.42
CA GLN A 160 18.96 -10.62 2.74
C GLN A 160 17.49 -11.00 2.99
N ALA A 161 16.55 -10.08 2.74
CA ALA A 161 15.14 -10.35 2.95
C ALA A 161 14.61 -11.49 2.06
N VAL A 162 15.09 -11.57 0.80
CA VAL A 162 14.77 -12.68 -0.10
C VAL A 162 15.32 -14.01 0.41
N GLU A 163 16.51 -14.02 1.01
CA GLU A 163 17.11 -15.22 1.62
C GLU A 163 16.32 -15.75 2.81
N GLU A 164 15.88 -14.83 3.66
CA GLU A 164 15.01 -15.07 4.81
C GLU A 164 13.57 -15.46 4.40
N GLY A 165 13.23 -15.33 3.11
CA GLY A 165 11.91 -15.67 2.56
C GLY A 165 10.87 -14.54 2.69
N ASP A 166 11.28 -13.35 3.14
CA ASP A 166 10.42 -12.18 3.34
C ASP A 166 10.50 -11.21 2.16
N VAL A 167 9.88 -11.59 1.04
CA VAL A 167 9.84 -10.75 -0.18
C VAL A 167 8.98 -9.50 0.02
N HIS A 168 8.01 -9.53 0.95
CA HIS A 168 7.21 -8.34 1.30
C HIS A 168 8.08 -7.25 1.93
N GLN A 169 9.00 -7.64 2.81
CA GLN A 169 9.97 -6.74 3.41
C GLN A 169 10.96 -6.20 2.36
N ALA A 170 11.38 -7.04 1.40
CA ALA A 170 12.20 -6.58 0.28
C ALA A 170 11.51 -5.43 -0.49
N LEU A 171 10.21 -5.55 -0.80
CA LEU A 171 9.43 -4.48 -1.42
C LEU A 171 9.27 -3.26 -0.50
N ALA A 172 9.12 -3.47 0.80
CA ALA A 172 8.97 -2.38 1.77
C ALA A 172 10.18 -1.43 1.78
N PHE A 173 11.40 -1.93 1.57
CA PHE A 173 12.60 -1.10 1.47
C PHE A 173 12.60 -0.12 0.29
N ALA A 174 11.82 -0.39 -0.76
CA ALA A 174 11.73 0.49 -1.94
C ALA A 174 10.54 1.47 -1.89
N ARG A 175 9.59 1.29 -0.97
CA ARG A 175 8.44 2.19 -0.84
C ARG A 175 8.90 3.56 -0.31
N PRO A 176 8.29 4.68 -0.78
CA PRO A 176 8.44 5.97 -0.13
C PRO A 176 8.09 5.86 1.36
N ALA A 177 9.00 6.30 2.23
CA ALA A 177 8.85 6.18 3.68
C ALA A 177 7.93 7.25 4.30
N SER A 178 7.22 8.04 3.50
CA SER A 178 6.41 9.15 3.99
C SER A 178 5.06 8.68 4.54
N PRO A 179 4.54 9.29 5.62
CA PRO A 179 3.20 8.98 6.14
C PRO A 179 2.10 9.17 5.09
N GLU A 180 2.24 10.14 4.19
CA GLU A 180 1.26 10.43 3.14
C GLU A 180 1.18 9.29 2.13
N TYR A 181 2.32 8.69 1.76
CA TYR A 181 2.33 7.53 0.87
C TYR A 181 1.62 6.33 1.53
N ALA A 182 1.88 6.09 2.82
CA ALA A 182 1.20 5.04 3.57
C ALA A 182 -0.33 5.26 3.63
N GLN A 183 -0.78 6.49 3.93
CA GLN A 183 -2.20 6.85 3.95
C GLN A 183 -2.86 6.69 2.58
N LEU A 184 -2.16 7.06 1.49
CA LEU A 184 -2.67 6.87 0.14
C LEU A 184 -2.85 5.38 -0.21
N ARG A 185 -1.94 4.50 0.24
CA ARG A 185 -2.07 3.05 0.06
C ARG A 185 -3.27 2.51 0.82
N GLU A 186 -3.41 2.86 2.09
CA GLU A 186 -4.56 2.45 2.91
C GLU A 186 -5.89 2.90 2.29
N ALA A 187 -5.95 4.15 1.83
CA ALA A 187 -7.11 4.68 1.13
C ALA A 187 -7.38 3.91 -0.17
N LEU A 188 -6.36 3.60 -0.96
CA LEU A 188 -6.51 2.82 -2.19
C LEU A 188 -7.07 1.42 -1.89
N THR A 189 -6.50 0.71 -0.91
CA THR A 189 -6.98 -0.62 -0.49
C THR A 189 -8.43 -0.56 -0.01
N HIS A 190 -8.82 0.50 0.71
CA HIS A 190 -10.21 0.71 1.13
C HIS A 190 -11.14 0.90 -0.08
N TYR A 191 -10.84 1.85 -0.97
CA TYR A 191 -11.71 2.18 -2.10
C TYR A 191 -11.77 1.08 -3.15
N ARG A 192 -10.72 0.27 -3.32
CA ARG A 192 -10.75 -0.92 -4.17
C ARG A 192 -11.74 -1.96 -3.66
N ARG A 193 -11.69 -2.29 -2.37
CA ARG A 193 -12.65 -3.19 -1.73
C ARG A 193 -14.08 -2.66 -1.86
N LEU A 194 -14.25 -1.35 -1.69
CA LEU A 194 -15.55 -0.71 -1.88
C LEU A 194 -16.05 -0.82 -3.34
N ALA A 195 -15.17 -0.68 -4.33
CA ALA A 195 -15.52 -0.85 -5.73
C ALA A 195 -15.96 -2.28 -6.07
N GLU A 196 -15.38 -3.30 -5.41
CA GLU A 196 -15.75 -4.71 -5.57
C GLU A 196 -17.11 -5.05 -4.94
N GLN A 197 -17.49 -4.35 -3.87
CA GLN A 197 -18.79 -4.54 -3.18
C GLN A 197 -19.98 -3.93 -3.93
N GLY A 198 -19.72 -3.14 -4.99
CA GLY A 198 -20.75 -2.46 -5.78
C GLY A 198 -21.01 -1.02 -5.32
N SER A 199 -21.82 -0.29 -6.10
CA SER A 199 -22.20 1.10 -5.80
C SER A 199 -23.62 1.16 -5.23
N VAL A 200 -23.87 2.12 -4.34
CA VAL A 200 -25.24 2.54 -4.03
C VAL A 200 -25.85 3.33 -5.22
N PRO A 201 -27.18 3.43 -5.32
CA PRO A 201 -27.86 4.16 -6.40
C PRO A 201 -27.34 5.59 -6.55
N TYR A 202 -27.20 6.05 -7.80
CA TYR A 202 -26.85 7.43 -8.08
C TYR A 202 -28.04 8.36 -7.80
N LEU A 203 -27.75 9.58 -7.35
CA LEU A 203 -28.78 10.61 -7.24
C LEU A 203 -29.27 11.00 -8.63
N PRO A 204 -30.58 10.94 -8.92
CA PRO A 204 -31.11 11.31 -10.23
C PRO A 204 -30.88 12.80 -10.51
N GLY A 205 -30.74 13.16 -11.79
CA GLY A 205 -30.68 14.57 -12.18
C GLY A 205 -32.03 15.26 -11.91
N ARG A 206 -32.01 16.49 -11.41
CA ARG A 206 -33.21 17.32 -11.17
C ARG A 206 -32.88 18.80 -11.26
N GLU A 207 -33.89 19.61 -11.58
CA GLU A 207 -33.77 21.07 -11.68
C GLU A 207 -33.68 21.74 -10.29
N GLU A 208 -34.50 21.28 -9.34
CA GLU A 208 -34.52 21.83 -7.98
C GLU A 208 -33.48 21.18 -7.08
N SER A 209 -32.75 21.99 -6.31
CA SER A 209 -31.75 21.50 -5.35
C SER A 209 -32.42 20.96 -4.08
N LEU A 210 -31.85 19.90 -3.48
CA LEU A 210 -32.26 19.46 -2.14
C LEU A 210 -31.63 20.36 -1.07
N ARG A 211 -32.43 20.76 -0.08
CA ARG A 211 -32.08 21.72 0.96
C ARG A 211 -32.50 21.21 2.34
N PRO A 212 -31.88 21.72 3.42
CA PRO A 212 -32.34 21.44 4.77
C PRO A 212 -33.83 21.76 4.94
N GLY A 213 -34.59 20.79 5.46
CA GLY A 213 -36.04 20.87 5.66
C GLY A 213 -36.87 20.17 4.57
N ASP A 214 -36.28 19.83 3.42
CA ASP A 214 -37.00 19.11 2.36
C ASP A 214 -37.40 17.70 2.80
N ILE A 215 -38.48 17.18 2.23
CA ILE A 215 -38.90 15.77 2.35
C ILE A 215 -39.04 15.21 0.95
N ASP A 216 -38.17 14.28 0.57
CA ASP A 216 -38.08 13.75 -0.79
C ASP A 216 -37.45 12.35 -0.78
N ASP A 217 -37.86 11.48 -1.71
CA ASP A 217 -37.31 10.12 -1.80
C ASP A 217 -35.80 10.15 -2.14
N ASP A 218 -35.32 11.17 -2.86
CA ASP A 218 -33.90 11.37 -3.14
C ASP A 218 -33.05 11.56 -1.87
N VAL A 219 -33.65 12.01 -0.76
CA VAL A 219 -32.93 12.21 0.51
C VAL A 219 -32.43 10.88 1.06
N GLN A 220 -33.18 9.80 0.86
CA GLN A 220 -32.74 8.47 1.26
C GLN A 220 -31.51 8.03 0.45
N THR A 221 -31.52 8.27 -0.87
CA THR A 221 -30.36 8.02 -1.74
C THR A 221 -29.17 8.91 -1.36
N LEU A 222 -29.41 10.16 -0.98
CA LEU A 222 -28.36 11.08 -0.52
C LEU A 222 -27.65 10.55 0.73
N ARG A 223 -28.38 10.02 1.72
CA ARG A 223 -27.82 9.39 2.92
C ARG A 223 -26.95 8.18 2.56
N GLN A 224 -27.42 7.33 1.67
CA GLN A 224 -26.66 6.18 1.17
C GLN A 224 -25.36 6.63 0.46
N ARG A 225 -25.42 7.67 -0.39
CA ARG A 225 -24.23 8.21 -1.07
C ARG A 225 -23.25 8.83 -0.09
N LEU A 226 -23.69 9.63 0.86
CA LEU A 226 -22.79 10.21 1.86
C LEU A 226 -22.14 9.16 2.76
N THR A 227 -22.87 8.08 3.07
CA THR A 227 -22.32 6.92 3.77
C THR A 227 -21.19 6.26 2.99
N LEU A 228 -21.36 6.08 1.67
CA LEU A 228 -20.30 5.63 0.77
C LEU A 228 -19.07 6.55 0.80
N TRP A 229 -19.27 7.84 1.07
CA TRP A 229 -18.22 8.85 1.17
C TRP A 229 -17.73 9.12 2.60
N GLY A 230 -17.93 8.16 3.51
CA GLY A 230 -17.35 8.20 4.86
C GLY A 230 -18.20 8.90 5.90
N GLU A 231 -19.52 8.99 5.71
CA GLU A 231 -20.48 9.46 6.72
C GLU A 231 -21.35 8.27 7.22
N PRO A 232 -20.77 7.23 7.86
CA PRO A 232 -21.46 5.96 8.14
C PRO A 232 -22.62 6.06 9.13
N HIS A 233 -22.71 7.15 9.89
CA HIS A 233 -23.77 7.40 10.87
C HIS A 233 -25.11 7.82 10.24
N LEU A 234 -25.13 8.15 8.95
CA LEU A 234 -26.34 8.67 8.29
C LEU A 234 -27.39 7.61 7.97
N LEU A 235 -27.00 6.34 7.97
CA LEU A 235 -27.94 5.23 7.90
C LEU A 235 -28.28 4.84 9.34
N ALA A 236 -29.55 4.99 9.70
CA ALA A 236 -30.06 4.41 10.94
C ALA A 236 -29.83 2.90 10.91
N ALA A 237 -29.39 2.32 12.03
CA ALA A 237 -29.39 0.87 12.18
C ALA A 237 -30.83 0.40 11.98
N ASP A 238 -31.03 -0.58 11.09
CA ASP A 238 -32.35 -1.16 10.88
C ASP A 238 -32.78 -1.86 12.18
N SER A 239 -33.66 -1.22 12.95
CA SER A 239 -34.18 -1.79 14.20
C SER A 239 -34.99 -3.06 13.96
N SER A 240 -35.42 -3.32 12.71
CA SER A 240 -36.09 -4.57 12.34
C SER A 240 -35.13 -5.76 12.22
N ALA A 241 -33.82 -5.52 12.09
CA ALA A 241 -32.80 -6.58 12.05
C ALA A 241 -32.45 -7.13 13.45
N TYR A 242 -32.83 -6.43 14.52
CA TYR A 242 -32.59 -6.83 15.91
C TYR A 242 -33.84 -6.64 16.79
N PRO A 243 -34.91 -7.43 16.61
CA PRO A 243 -36.18 -7.28 17.32
C PRO A 243 -36.11 -7.55 18.84
N MET A 244 -34.95 -7.95 19.36
CA MET A 244 -34.71 -8.23 20.78
C MET A 244 -33.98 -7.11 21.53
N VAL A 245 -33.52 -6.07 20.84
CA VAL A 245 -32.92 -4.90 21.48
C VAL A 245 -33.88 -3.74 21.27
N ASP A 246 -34.45 -3.23 22.35
CA ASP A 246 -35.32 -2.05 22.36
C ASP A 246 -34.47 -0.79 22.10
N VAL A 247 -33.81 -0.76 20.93
CA VAL A 247 -33.14 0.43 20.42
C VAL A 247 -34.25 1.28 19.85
N GLN A 248 -34.58 2.37 20.53
CA GLN A 248 -35.37 3.44 19.94
C GLN A 248 -34.69 3.85 18.64
N ALA A 249 -35.21 3.38 17.51
CA ALA A 249 -34.85 3.92 16.21
C ALA A 249 -35.06 5.43 16.32
N SER A 250 -34.04 6.23 15.99
CA SER A 250 -34.23 7.68 15.85
C SER A 250 -35.44 7.87 14.95
N GLY A 251 -36.56 8.34 15.50
CA GLY A 251 -37.87 8.44 14.83
C GLY A 251 -37.92 9.51 13.73
N ALA A 252 -36.80 9.76 13.05
CA ALA A 252 -36.68 10.72 11.97
C ALA A 252 -37.05 10.03 10.65
N ASP A 253 -37.92 10.67 9.85
CA ASP A 253 -38.24 10.20 8.50
C ASP A 253 -36.93 10.14 7.67
N PRO A 254 -36.52 8.97 7.14
CA PRO A 254 -35.29 8.86 6.35
C PRO A 254 -35.30 9.73 5.09
N ARG A 255 -36.49 10.17 4.64
CA ARG A 255 -36.68 11.10 3.52
C ARG A 255 -36.60 12.57 3.92
N SER A 256 -36.53 12.88 5.22
CA SER A 256 -36.36 14.24 5.71
C SER A 256 -34.90 14.65 5.65
N PHE A 257 -34.64 15.81 5.04
CA PHE A 257 -33.34 16.45 5.02
C PHE A 257 -33.13 17.19 6.33
N ASP A 258 -32.74 16.43 7.36
CA ASP A 258 -32.55 16.94 8.71
C ASP A 258 -31.21 17.68 8.89
N ARG A 259 -31.00 18.15 10.12
CA ARG A 259 -29.80 18.90 10.52
C ARG A 259 -28.53 18.05 10.45
N GLU A 260 -28.61 16.76 10.75
CA GLU A 260 -27.45 15.86 10.73
C GLU A 260 -26.99 15.63 9.28
N LEU A 261 -27.93 15.40 8.37
CA LEU A 261 -27.67 15.29 6.95
C LEU A 261 -27.09 16.58 6.37
N ALA A 262 -27.64 17.74 6.75
CA ALA A 262 -27.09 19.03 6.33
C ALA A 262 -25.63 19.22 6.73
N GLN A 263 -25.27 18.86 7.96
CA GLN A 263 -23.88 18.92 8.41
C GLN A 263 -22.98 17.93 7.65
N ALA A 264 -23.48 16.74 7.32
CA ALA A 264 -22.74 15.79 6.49
C ALA A 264 -22.52 16.29 5.06
N VAL A 265 -23.53 16.94 4.45
CA VAL A 265 -23.38 17.59 3.14
C VAL A 265 -22.34 18.70 3.21
N MET A 266 -22.35 19.55 4.23
CA MET A 266 -21.33 20.60 4.42
C MET A 266 -19.92 20.00 4.56
N ARG A 267 -19.75 18.94 5.36
CA ARG A 267 -18.47 18.23 5.49
C ARG A 267 -18.01 17.65 4.15
N PHE A 268 -18.93 17.07 3.37
CA PHE A 268 -18.64 16.55 2.04
C PHE A 268 -18.21 17.69 1.09
N GLN A 269 -18.98 18.77 1.02
CA GLN A 269 -18.68 19.94 0.20
C GLN A 269 -17.30 20.50 0.52
N ARG A 270 -16.98 20.70 1.80
CA ARG A 270 -15.67 21.17 2.26
C ARG A 270 -14.54 20.24 1.83
N ARG A 271 -14.70 18.92 1.99
CA ARG A 271 -13.72 17.91 1.58
C ARG A 271 -13.50 17.88 0.06
N HIS A 272 -14.53 18.23 -0.70
CA HIS A 272 -14.50 18.26 -2.17
C HIS A 272 -14.27 19.66 -2.75
N GLN A 273 -13.87 20.64 -1.93
CA GLN A 273 -13.63 22.03 -2.35
C GLN A 273 -14.83 22.67 -3.07
N LEU A 274 -16.04 22.30 -2.64
CA LEU A 274 -17.30 22.91 -3.08
C LEU A 274 -17.71 24.00 -2.10
N GLN A 275 -18.70 24.82 -2.50
CA GLN A 275 -19.34 25.77 -1.61
C GLN A 275 -19.98 25.03 -0.44
N GLU A 276 -19.62 25.39 0.80
CA GLU A 276 -20.08 24.75 2.04
C GLU A 276 -21.39 25.39 2.52
N ASP A 277 -22.48 25.17 1.77
CA ASP A 277 -23.81 25.74 2.05
C ASP A 277 -24.86 24.71 2.51
N GLY A 278 -24.50 23.43 2.53
CA GLY A 278 -25.40 22.33 2.88
C GLY A 278 -26.48 22.04 1.82
N VAL A 279 -26.39 22.66 0.64
CA VAL A 279 -27.36 22.51 -0.46
C VAL A 279 -26.83 21.53 -1.51
N VAL A 280 -27.66 20.54 -1.85
CA VAL A 280 -27.32 19.56 -2.90
C VAL A 280 -27.83 20.06 -4.26
N GLY A 281 -27.13 21.08 -4.77
CA GLY A 281 -27.25 21.55 -6.14
C GLY A 281 -26.50 20.66 -7.14
N GLU A 282 -26.48 21.08 -8.41
CA GLU A 282 -25.90 20.31 -9.52
C GLU A 282 -24.45 19.87 -9.25
N ARG A 283 -23.57 20.79 -8.84
CA ARG A 283 -22.15 20.49 -8.57
C ARG A 283 -21.96 19.49 -7.43
N THR A 284 -22.70 19.64 -6.34
CA THR A 284 -22.68 18.70 -5.20
C THR A 284 -23.17 17.32 -5.65
N ARG A 285 -24.24 17.27 -6.46
CA ARG A 285 -24.79 16.02 -7.00
C ARG A 285 -23.82 15.31 -7.92
N LEU A 286 -23.17 16.03 -8.85
CA LEU A 286 -22.13 15.47 -9.73
C LEU A 286 -20.96 14.90 -8.92
N ALA A 287 -20.50 15.62 -7.90
CA ALA A 287 -19.44 15.13 -7.02
C ALA A 287 -19.87 13.89 -6.23
N LEU A 288 -21.09 13.90 -5.67
CA LEU A 288 -21.67 12.74 -4.98
C LEU A 288 -21.81 11.55 -5.91
N ASN A 289 -22.13 11.77 -7.20
CA ASN A 289 -22.31 10.76 -8.24
C ASN A 289 -21.01 10.31 -8.90
N MET A 290 -19.85 10.76 -8.44
CA MET A 290 -18.57 10.25 -8.93
C MET A 290 -18.49 8.72 -8.65
N PRO A 291 -18.11 7.88 -9.63
CA PRO A 291 -17.98 6.46 -9.39
C PRO A 291 -16.78 6.17 -8.50
N VAL A 292 -16.86 5.15 -7.65
CA VAL A 292 -15.75 4.73 -6.76
C VAL A 292 -14.49 4.41 -7.57
N SER A 293 -14.64 3.84 -8.77
CA SER A 293 -13.53 3.56 -9.68
C SER A 293 -12.75 4.82 -10.11
N ALA A 294 -13.41 5.97 -10.24
CA ALA A 294 -12.73 7.23 -10.50
C ALA A 294 -11.86 7.65 -9.30
N ARG A 295 -12.33 7.43 -8.06
CA ARG A 295 -11.53 7.66 -6.86
C ARG A 295 -10.32 6.73 -6.79
N VAL A 296 -10.50 5.46 -7.13
CA VAL A 296 -9.40 4.48 -7.24
C VAL A 296 -8.34 4.96 -8.23
N ASN A 297 -8.74 5.42 -9.43
CA ASN A 297 -7.81 5.95 -10.41
C ASN A 297 -7.08 7.21 -9.92
N GLN A 298 -7.78 8.12 -9.26
CA GLN A 298 -7.16 9.31 -8.67
C GLN A 298 -6.12 8.94 -7.61
N LEU A 299 -6.41 7.96 -6.75
CA LEU A 299 -5.47 7.49 -5.73
C LEU A 299 -4.23 6.84 -6.36
N ARG A 300 -4.40 6.06 -7.44
CA ARG A 300 -3.27 5.48 -8.18
C ARG A 300 -2.36 6.55 -8.78
N ILE A 301 -2.93 7.61 -9.37
CA ILE A 301 -2.17 8.75 -9.90
C ILE A 301 -1.42 9.46 -8.76
N ASN A 302 -2.07 9.68 -7.62
CA ASN A 302 -1.43 10.33 -6.48
C ASN A 302 -0.30 9.49 -5.87
N LEU A 303 -0.44 8.15 -5.81
CA LEU A 303 0.63 7.25 -5.39
C LEU A 303 1.83 7.33 -6.33
N GLU A 304 1.59 7.41 -7.64
CA GLU A 304 2.66 7.59 -8.62
C GLU A 304 3.38 8.93 -8.43
N ARG A 305 2.64 10.03 -8.31
CA ARG A 305 3.21 11.36 -8.03
C ARG A 305 3.99 11.40 -6.71
N ALA A 306 3.52 10.71 -5.68
CA ALA A 306 4.19 10.64 -4.39
C ALA A 306 5.59 10.00 -4.46
N ARG A 307 5.84 9.11 -5.44
CA ARG A 307 7.18 8.54 -5.69
C ARG A 307 8.14 9.58 -6.27
N TRP A 308 7.65 10.52 -7.06
CA TRP A 308 8.47 11.52 -7.75
C TRP A 308 8.94 12.65 -6.83
N ILE A 309 8.05 13.11 -5.95
CA ILE A 309 8.21 14.40 -5.26
C ILE A 309 9.14 14.29 -4.03
N ARG A 310 9.12 13.15 -3.33
CA ARG A 310 9.67 13.03 -1.97
C ARG A 310 11.17 13.28 -1.84
N PRO A 311 12.06 12.81 -2.74
CA PRO A 311 13.50 13.09 -2.63
C PRO A 311 13.82 14.60 -2.58
N SER A 312 12.94 15.44 -3.12
CA SER A 312 13.09 16.89 -3.14
C SER A 312 12.54 17.58 -1.87
N LEU A 313 11.59 16.96 -1.16
CA LEU A 313 10.93 17.54 0.03
C LEU A 313 11.71 17.33 1.35
N GLU A 314 12.63 16.36 1.39
CA GLU A 314 13.42 16.10 2.62
C GLU A 314 14.53 17.12 2.87
N ARG A 315 14.90 17.90 1.86
CA ARG A 315 15.96 18.91 1.97
C ARG A 315 15.36 20.21 2.44
N ALA A 316 15.65 20.62 3.68
CA ALA A 316 15.30 21.95 4.17
C ALA A 316 16.40 22.97 3.78
N PRO A 317 16.05 24.23 3.49
CA PRO A 317 14.68 24.75 3.36
C PRO A 317 14.04 24.31 2.04
N ASN A 318 12.71 24.15 2.05
CA ASN A 318 11.93 23.87 0.84
C ASN A 318 10.59 24.60 0.85
N VAL A 319 10.11 24.97 -0.33
CA VAL A 319 8.75 25.48 -0.57
C VAL A 319 8.08 24.50 -1.52
N TRP A 320 6.89 24.04 -1.17
CA TRP A 320 6.07 23.25 -2.08
C TRP A 320 4.66 23.85 -2.18
N VAL A 321 4.11 23.82 -3.38
CA VAL A 321 2.82 24.42 -3.70
C VAL A 321 1.87 23.33 -4.16
N ASP A 322 0.84 23.06 -3.36
CA ASP A 322 -0.31 22.27 -3.77
C ASP A 322 -1.19 23.14 -4.66
N ILE A 323 -0.96 23.08 -5.98
CA ILE A 323 -1.75 23.84 -6.95
C ILE A 323 -3.23 23.43 -6.89
N ALA A 324 -3.52 22.14 -6.74
CA ALA A 324 -4.89 21.63 -6.68
C ALA A 324 -5.55 21.92 -5.32
N GLY A 325 -4.76 22.02 -4.25
CA GLY A 325 -5.23 22.37 -2.92
C GLY A 325 -5.26 23.87 -2.61
N TYR A 326 -4.74 24.73 -3.50
CA TYR A 326 -4.55 26.17 -3.28
C TYR A 326 -3.73 26.48 -2.01
N ARG A 327 -2.70 25.67 -1.73
CA ARG A 327 -1.85 25.84 -0.53
C ARG A 327 -0.38 25.91 -0.88
N LEU A 328 0.34 26.73 -0.13
CA LEU A 328 1.79 26.73 -0.08
C LEU A 328 2.22 26.25 1.29
N HIS A 329 3.25 25.42 1.28
CA HIS A 329 3.86 24.83 2.44
C HIS A 329 5.35 25.15 2.40
N TYR A 330 5.87 25.68 3.51
CA TYR A 330 7.26 26.07 3.64
C TYR A 330 7.90 25.36 4.83
N THR A 331 8.96 24.61 4.57
CA THR A 331 9.82 24.04 5.60
C THR A 331 11.04 24.94 5.76
N ARG A 332 11.18 25.54 6.95
CA ARG A 332 12.29 26.42 7.31
C ARG A 332 13.59 25.63 7.53
N PRO A 333 14.77 26.29 7.51
CA PRO A 333 16.05 25.62 7.81
C PRO A 333 16.12 24.95 9.19
N ASN A 334 15.31 25.43 10.14
CA ASN A 334 15.20 24.87 11.49
C ASN A 334 14.16 23.73 11.60
N GLY A 335 13.57 23.28 10.48
CA GLY A 335 12.55 22.23 10.43
C GLY A 335 11.12 22.69 10.75
N GLN A 336 10.90 23.97 11.07
CA GLN A 336 9.54 24.46 11.30
C GLN A 336 8.73 24.55 10.00
N HIS A 337 7.48 24.11 10.06
CA HIS A 337 6.54 24.19 8.95
C HIS A 337 5.66 25.45 9.03
N TRP A 338 5.39 26.06 7.89
CA TRP A 338 4.45 27.16 7.73
C TRP A 338 3.57 26.94 6.50
N ASP A 339 2.26 27.06 6.68
CA ASP A 339 1.28 26.83 5.61
C ASP A 339 0.42 28.08 5.37
N THR A 340 0.14 28.37 4.10
CA THR A 340 -0.77 29.45 3.70
C THR A 340 -1.62 29.05 2.50
N ARG A 341 -2.74 29.76 2.29
CA ARG A 341 -3.48 29.70 1.02
C ARG A 341 -2.73 30.48 -0.06
N VAL A 342 -2.86 30.06 -1.30
CA VAL A 342 -2.32 30.75 -2.48
C VAL A 342 -3.37 30.87 -3.58
N VAL A 343 -3.16 31.81 -4.49
CA VAL A 343 -3.91 31.93 -5.74
C VAL A 343 -3.01 31.44 -6.86
N VAL A 344 -3.53 30.57 -7.72
CA VAL A 344 -2.82 30.01 -8.88
C VAL A 344 -3.43 30.54 -10.17
N GLY A 345 -2.69 30.44 -11.28
CA GLY A 345 -3.16 30.89 -12.59
C GLY A 345 -4.40 30.13 -13.06
N SER A 346 -5.26 30.80 -13.82
CA SER A 346 -6.40 30.15 -14.47
C SER A 346 -5.93 29.14 -15.54
N PRO A 347 -6.70 28.05 -15.77
CA PRO A 347 -6.36 27.01 -16.75
C PRO A 347 -6.14 27.51 -18.18
#